data_AF-A0A8S2GAK7-F1
#
_entry.id   AF-A0A8S2GAK7-F1
#
_cell.length_a   1.000
_cell.length_b   1.000
_cell.length_c   1.000
_cell.angle_alpha   90.00
_cell.angle_beta   90.00
_cell.angle_gamma   90.00
#
_symmetry.space_group_name_H-M   'P 1'
#
loop_
_entity.id
_entity.type
_entity.pdbx_description
1 polymer ?
#
loop_
_entity_poly.entity_id
_entity_poly.type
_entity_poly.pdbx_seq_one_letter_code
_entity_poly.pdbx_strand_id
1 'polypeptide(L)'
;CRMIYKYALENLPKTSCDDIFKAYTIHEKKYGDRTGIEDVITSKRKFQYDEELKENPMDYDTWFDYLRLLESEGDFNLIRDTYEKAISQVPPLQEKRYWRRYIYLWINYALFEELEANDFDRTREVYKACLNLLP
;
A
#
# COMPACT_ATOMS: atom_id res chain seq x y z
N CYS A 1 12.18 -27.54 2.41
CA CYS A 1 12.41 -26.72 3.62
C CYS A 1 11.81 -25.29 3.57
N ARG A 2 11.20 -24.84 2.46
CA ARG A 2 10.62 -23.48 2.30
C ARG A 2 9.42 -23.19 3.21
N MET A 3 8.57 -24.19 3.44
CA MET A 3 7.40 -24.11 4.34
C MET A 3 7.77 -23.76 5.78
N ILE A 4 8.96 -24.17 6.25
CA ILE A 4 9.39 -23.94 7.63
C ILE A 4 9.72 -22.46 7.85
N TYR A 5 10.34 -21.79 6.86
CA TYR A 5 10.63 -20.37 6.94
C TYR A 5 9.35 -19.51 6.82
N LYS A 6 8.41 -19.87 5.93
CA LYS A 6 7.10 -19.21 5.86
C LYS A 6 6.34 -19.35 7.18
N TYR A 7 6.25 -20.57 7.69
CA TYR A 7 5.58 -20.85 8.97
C TYR A 7 6.23 -20.10 10.15
N ALA A 8 7.56 -20.00 10.16
CA ALA A 8 8.30 -19.27 11.17
C ALA A 8 8.04 -17.76 11.09
N LEU A 9 7.95 -17.18 9.89
CA LEU A 9 7.61 -15.77 9.70
C LEU A 9 6.18 -15.44 10.10
N GLU A 10 5.25 -16.37 9.94
CA GLU A 10 3.83 -16.20 10.31
C GLU A 10 3.56 -16.38 11.80
N ASN A 11 4.39 -17.15 12.53
CA ASN A 11 4.11 -17.53 13.93
C ASN A 11 5.10 -16.99 14.97
N LEU A 12 6.18 -16.30 14.57
CA LEU A 12 7.18 -15.79 15.51
C LEU A 12 7.07 -14.29 15.78
N PRO A 13 7.46 -13.84 16.99
CA PRO A 13 7.42 -12.43 17.36
C PRO A 13 8.41 -11.59 16.54
N LYS A 14 8.04 -10.32 16.32
CA LYS A 14 8.68 -9.35 15.41
C LYS A 14 10.21 -9.25 15.55
N THR A 15 10.75 -9.45 16.76
CA THR A 15 12.19 -9.41 17.06
C THR A 15 13.00 -10.54 16.43
N SER A 16 12.41 -11.73 16.26
CA SER A 16 13.08 -12.89 15.67
C SER A 16 12.85 -13.02 14.17
N CYS A 17 11.84 -12.31 13.64
CA CYS A 17 11.54 -12.31 12.20
C CYS A 17 12.69 -11.77 11.35
N ASP A 18 13.46 -10.80 11.83
CA ASP A 18 14.55 -10.20 11.06
C ASP A 18 15.70 -11.18 10.75
N ASP A 19 16.08 -12.00 11.72
CA ASP A 19 17.15 -12.99 11.55
C ASP A 19 16.70 -14.17 10.68
N ILE A 20 15.45 -14.58 10.85
CA ILE A 20 14.82 -15.64 10.03
C ILE A 20 14.68 -15.17 8.58
N PHE A 21 14.35 -13.90 8.38
CA PHE A 21 14.26 -13.29 7.06
C PHE A 21 15.63 -13.21 6.38
N LYS A 22 16.68 -12.81 7.10
CA LYS A 22 18.06 -12.86 6.58
C LYS A 22 18.46 -14.28 6.18
N ALA A 23 18.19 -15.26 7.03
CA ALA A 23 18.47 -16.67 6.75
C ALA A 23 17.67 -17.20 5.54
N TYR A 24 16.40 -16.83 5.43
CA TYR A 24 15.53 -17.17 4.30
C TYR A 24 16.02 -16.54 2.99
N THR A 25 16.43 -15.27 3.02
CA THR A 25 16.95 -14.54 1.86
C THR A 25 18.26 -15.16 1.36
N ILE A 26 19.16 -15.52 2.27
CA ILE A 26 20.42 -16.22 1.93
C ILE A 26 20.13 -17.60 1.36
N HIS A 27 19.18 -18.34 1.95
CA HIS A 27 18.78 -19.67 1.50
C HIS A 27 18.16 -19.63 0.09
N GLU A 28 17.20 -18.75 -0.16
CA GLU A 28 16.56 -18.62 -1.47
C GLU A 28 17.52 -18.02 -2.53
N LYS A 29 18.41 -17.08 -2.18
CA LYS A 29 19.46 -16.61 -3.11
C LYS A 29 20.41 -17.73 -3.57
N LYS A 30 20.55 -18.78 -2.75
CA LYS A 30 21.48 -19.90 -2.97
C LYS A 30 20.78 -21.14 -3.56
N TYR A 31 19.48 -21.32 -3.35
CA TYR A 31 18.74 -22.54 -3.68
C TYR A 31 17.33 -22.33 -4.28
N GLY A 32 16.86 -21.08 -4.44
CA GLY A 32 15.45 -20.77 -4.67
C GLY A 32 15.16 -19.75 -5.79
N ASP A 33 13.87 -19.66 -6.11
CA ASP A 33 13.26 -18.93 -7.22
C ASP A 33 13.00 -17.47 -6.81
N ARG A 34 13.42 -16.50 -7.64
CA ARG A 34 13.43 -15.05 -7.28
C ARG A 34 12.06 -14.52 -6.85
N THR A 35 11.01 -15.05 -7.45
CA THR A 35 9.60 -14.76 -7.16
C THR A 35 9.22 -15.01 -5.69
N GLY A 36 9.79 -16.05 -5.08
CA GLY A 36 9.47 -16.45 -3.72
C GLY A 36 10.03 -15.57 -2.59
N ILE A 37 11.07 -14.80 -2.90
CA ILE A 37 11.66 -13.82 -2.00
C ILE A 37 10.89 -12.50 -2.10
N GLU A 38 10.52 -12.12 -3.32
CA GLU A 38 9.75 -10.90 -3.60
C GLU A 38 8.41 -10.91 -2.85
N ASP A 39 7.63 -11.99 -2.91
CA ASP A 39 6.36 -12.11 -2.18
C ASP A 39 6.49 -11.85 -0.67
N VAL A 40 7.56 -12.37 -0.06
CA VAL A 40 7.78 -12.28 1.39
C VAL A 40 8.27 -10.89 1.78
N ILE A 41 9.12 -10.26 0.96
CA ILE A 41 9.53 -8.86 1.14
C ILE A 41 8.30 -7.95 1.04
N THR A 42 7.47 -8.14 0.02
CA THR A 42 6.31 -7.30 -0.24
C THR A 42 5.28 -7.45 0.90
N SER A 43 5.01 -8.68 1.35
CA SER A 43 4.14 -8.93 2.50
C SER A 43 4.62 -8.23 3.77
N LYS A 44 5.93 -8.27 4.07
CA LYS A 44 6.50 -7.56 5.22
C LYS A 44 6.32 -6.04 5.10
N ARG A 45 6.56 -5.47 3.92
CA ARG A 45 6.36 -4.03 3.67
C ARG A 45 4.91 -3.60 3.82
N LYS A 46 3.95 -4.39 3.32
CA LYS A 46 2.53 -4.11 3.54
C LYS A 46 2.18 -4.04 5.02
N PHE A 47 2.68 -5.00 5.80
CA PHE A 47 2.44 -5.01 7.25
C PHE A 47 3.06 -3.80 7.94
N GLN A 48 4.27 -3.38 7.53
CA GLN A 48 4.91 -2.18 8.08
C GLN A 48 4.08 -0.93 7.80
N TYR A 49 3.65 -0.71 6.55
CA TYR A 49 2.81 0.43 6.20
C TYR A 49 1.45 0.39 6.91
N ASP A 50 0.82 -0.78 7.07
CA ASP A 50 -0.45 -0.89 7.81
C ASP A 50 -0.29 -0.50 9.30
N GLU A 51 0.82 -0.87 9.93
CA GLU A 51 1.11 -0.45 11.32
C GLU A 51 1.41 1.05 11.42
N GLU A 52 2.20 1.61 10.49
CA GLU A 52 2.48 3.05 10.43
C GLU A 52 1.19 3.86 10.22
N LEU A 53 0.30 3.39 9.35
CA LEU A 53 -1.00 4.01 9.10
C LEU A 53 -1.99 3.84 10.26
N LYS A 54 -1.86 2.80 11.10
CA LYS A 54 -2.61 2.70 12.36
C LYS A 54 -2.12 3.70 13.40
N GLU A 55 -0.82 3.93 13.47
CA GLU A 55 -0.23 4.91 14.38
C GLU A 55 -0.50 6.34 13.94
N ASN A 56 -0.39 6.62 12.64
CA ASN A 56 -0.64 7.93 12.05
C ASN A 56 -1.40 7.84 10.71
N PRO A 57 -2.75 7.76 10.75
CA PRO A 57 -3.58 7.68 9.54
C PRO A 57 -3.47 8.90 8.62
N MET A 58 -2.94 10.02 9.12
CA MET A 58 -2.83 11.28 8.38
C MET A 58 -1.50 11.42 7.63
N ASP A 59 -0.62 10.41 7.69
CA ASP A 59 0.61 10.40 6.92
C ASP A 59 0.35 10.03 5.45
N TYR A 60 0.11 11.06 4.63
CA TYR A 60 -0.11 10.89 3.20
C TYR A 60 1.10 10.34 2.45
N ASP A 61 2.33 10.54 2.94
CA ASP A 61 3.52 9.96 2.28
C ASP A 61 3.50 8.44 2.41
N THR A 62 3.18 7.91 3.60
CA THR A 62 2.99 6.48 3.82
C THR A 62 1.85 5.91 2.98
N TRP A 63 0.73 6.63 2.83
CA TRP A 63 -0.35 6.22 1.91
C TRP A 63 0.14 6.12 0.46
N PHE A 64 0.93 7.09 -0.03
CA PHE A 64 1.46 7.04 -1.39
C PHE A 64 2.41 5.87 -1.60
N ASP A 65 3.31 5.62 -0.65
CA ASP A 65 4.27 4.52 -0.77
C ASP A 65 3.58 3.16 -0.65
N TYR A 66 2.51 3.06 0.15
CA TYR A 66 1.69 1.86 0.23
C TYR A 66 0.90 1.61 -1.06
N LEU A 67 0.25 2.64 -1.62
CA LEU A 67 -0.49 2.53 -2.88
C LEU A 67 0.42 2.13 -4.04
N ARG A 68 1.61 2.72 -4.16
CA ARG A 68 2.60 2.32 -5.19
C ARG A 68 3.02 0.86 -5.07
N LEU A 69 3.14 0.35 -3.83
CA LEU A 69 3.44 -1.06 -3.60
C LEU A 69 2.31 -1.95 -4.11
N LEU A 70 1.05 -1.60 -3.82
CA LEU A 70 -0.11 -2.36 -4.26
C LEU A 70 -0.33 -2.29 -5.77
N GLU A 71 -0.13 -1.12 -6.38
CA GLU A 71 -0.17 -0.94 -7.83
C GLU A 71 0.86 -1.83 -8.54
N SER A 72 2.03 -2.04 -7.95
CA SER A 72 3.05 -2.95 -8.50
C SER A 72 2.65 -4.43 -8.50
N GLU A 73 1.70 -4.83 -7.65
CA GLU A 73 1.16 -6.19 -7.63
C GLU A 73 -0.03 -6.39 -8.58
N GLY A 74 -0.73 -5.30 -8.93
CA GLY A 74 -1.84 -5.32 -9.90
C GLY A 74 -3.17 -5.86 -9.38
N ASP A 75 -3.36 -5.97 -8.05
CA ASP A 75 -4.68 -6.34 -7.49
C ASP A 75 -5.61 -5.11 -7.43
N PHE A 76 -6.38 -4.92 -8.50
CA PHE A 76 -7.26 -3.75 -8.63
C PHE A 76 -8.30 -3.61 -7.52
N ASN A 77 -8.79 -4.71 -6.95
CA ASN A 77 -9.77 -4.63 -5.87
C ASN A 77 -9.11 -4.11 -4.58
N LEU A 78 -7.93 -4.65 -4.26
CA LEU A 78 -7.17 -4.21 -3.09
C LEU A 78 -6.71 -2.75 -3.22
N ILE A 79 -6.26 -2.36 -4.42
CA ILE A 79 -5.85 -0.97 -4.71
C ILE A 79 -7.02 -0.01 -4.51
N ARG A 80 -8.20 -0.34 -5.05
CA ARG A 80 -9.43 0.46 -4.86
C ARG A 80 -9.80 0.59 -3.39
N ASP A 81 -9.87 -0.51 -2.67
CA ASP A 81 -10.19 -0.50 -1.23
C ASP A 81 -9.19 0.36 -0.44
N THR A 82 -7.92 0.37 -0.85
CA THR A 82 -6.88 1.17 -0.21
C THR A 82 -7.01 2.65 -0.56
N TYR A 83 -7.35 2.99 -1.80
CA TYR A 83 -7.66 4.37 -2.20
C TYR A 83 -8.86 4.91 -1.43
N GLU A 84 -9.95 4.14 -1.32
CA GLU A 84 -11.15 4.51 -0.54
C GLU A 84 -10.82 4.75 0.94
N LYS A 85 -9.95 3.92 1.53
CA LYS A 85 -9.45 4.14 2.90
C LYS A 85 -8.61 5.42 2.99
N ALA A 86 -7.71 5.66 2.04
CA ALA A 86 -6.84 6.83 2.04
C ALA A 86 -7.64 8.14 1.90
N ILE A 87 -8.61 8.20 0.97
CA ILE A 87 -9.45 9.41 0.79
C ILE A 87 -10.39 9.65 1.97
N SER A 88 -10.75 8.62 2.73
CA SER A 88 -11.53 8.79 3.97
C SER A 88 -10.77 9.56 5.06
N GLN A 89 -9.43 9.62 4.99
CA GLN A 89 -8.57 10.37 5.91
C GLN A 89 -8.49 11.85 5.52
N VAL A 90 -9.63 12.54 5.61
CA VAL A 90 -9.74 13.96 5.28
C VAL A 90 -8.91 14.80 6.25
N PRO A 91 -8.09 15.77 5.77
CA PRO A 91 -7.31 16.63 6.65
C PRO A 91 -8.22 17.35 7.67
N PRO A 92 -7.93 17.30 8.97
CA PRO A 92 -8.76 17.95 9.99
C PRO A 92 -8.63 19.49 9.96
N LEU A 93 -7.53 19.99 9.39
CA LEU A 93 -7.23 21.42 9.30
C LEU A 93 -7.50 21.91 7.87
N GLN A 94 -8.21 23.03 7.74
CA GLN A 94 -8.47 23.70 6.45
C GLN A 94 -7.25 24.48 5.92
N GLU A 95 -6.07 24.31 6.50
CA GLU A 95 -4.88 24.95 5.98
C GLU A 95 -4.48 24.35 4.64
N LYS A 96 -4.29 25.22 3.65
CA LYS A 96 -3.92 24.87 2.27
C LYS A 96 -2.72 23.91 2.18
N ARG A 97 -1.82 23.91 3.17
CA ARG A 97 -0.64 23.04 3.24
C ARG A 97 -1.01 21.55 3.31
N TYR A 98 -2.01 21.18 4.11
CA TYR A 98 -2.41 19.77 4.28
C TYR A 98 -3.26 19.28 3.11
N TRP A 99 -4.11 20.15 2.58
CA TRP A 99 -4.93 19.86 1.40
C TRP A 99 -4.11 19.66 0.13
N ARG A 100 -2.96 20.35 0.00
CA ARG A 100 -2.06 20.21 -1.15
C ARG A 100 -1.58 18.78 -1.38
N ARG A 101 -1.32 18.01 -0.31
CA ARG A 101 -0.91 16.61 -0.46
C ARG A 101 -2.10 15.69 -0.62
N TYR A 102 -3.14 15.90 0.17
CA TYR A 102 -4.36 15.11 0.12
C TYR A 102 -5.02 15.09 -1.27
N ILE A 103 -5.02 16.21 -2.00
CA ILE A 103 -5.60 16.25 -3.35
C ILE A 103 -4.88 15.32 -4.35
N TYR A 104 -3.59 15.03 -4.13
CA TYR A 104 -2.88 14.07 -4.97
C TYR A 104 -3.37 12.64 -4.78
N LEU A 105 -3.97 12.27 -3.64
CA LEU A 105 -4.62 10.97 -3.51
C LEU A 105 -5.80 10.84 -4.47
N TRP A 106 -6.60 11.89 -4.59
CA TRP A 106 -7.72 11.93 -5.55
C TRP A 106 -7.24 11.92 -7.01
N ILE A 107 -6.18 12.68 -7.32
CA ILE A 107 -5.61 12.71 -8.68
C ILE A 107 -5.04 11.33 -9.03
N ASN A 108 -4.26 10.72 -8.13
CA ASN A 108 -3.69 9.39 -8.36
C ASN A 108 -4.81 8.34 -8.47
N TYR A 109 -5.87 8.46 -7.66
CA TYR A 109 -6.99 7.52 -7.74
C TYR A 109 -7.71 7.61 -9.11
N ALA A 110 -7.96 8.82 -9.58
CA ALA A 110 -8.55 9.02 -10.90
C ALA A 110 -7.63 8.54 -12.03
N LEU A 111 -6.31 8.78 -11.94
CA LEU A 111 -5.32 8.29 -12.90
C LEU A 111 -5.25 6.76 -12.91
N PHE A 112 -5.32 6.12 -11.75
CA PHE A 112 -5.38 4.67 -11.63
C PHE A 112 -6.63 4.10 -12.31
N GLU A 113 -7.81 4.68 -12.04
CA GLU A 113 -9.05 4.22 -12.67
C GLU A 113 -9.05 4.46 -14.19
N GLU A 114 -8.44 5.55 -14.66
CA GLU A 114 -8.38 5.90 -16.09
C GLU A 114 -7.37 5.05 -16.86
N LEU A 115 -6.13 4.93 -16.36
CA LEU A 115 -5.01 4.33 -17.09
C LEU A 115 -4.88 2.83 -16.87
N GLU A 116 -5.04 2.38 -15.61
CA GLU A 116 -4.87 0.97 -15.25
C GLU A 116 -6.19 0.21 -15.39
N ALA A 117 -7.25 0.69 -14.71
CA ALA A 117 -8.54 0.02 -14.73
C ALA A 117 -9.36 0.27 -16.01
N ASN A 118 -9.04 1.33 -16.77
CA ASN A 118 -9.76 1.78 -17.97
C ASN A 118 -11.28 1.98 -17.73
N ASP A 119 -11.66 2.37 -16.51
CA ASP A 119 -13.04 2.62 -16.10
C ASP A 119 -13.33 4.12 -16.09
N PHE A 120 -13.74 4.63 -17.26
CA PHE A 120 -14.02 6.06 -17.46
C PHE A 120 -15.24 6.55 -16.70
N ASP A 121 -16.21 5.69 -16.42
CA ASP A 121 -17.42 6.07 -15.67
C ASP A 121 -17.07 6.31 -14.20
N ARG A 122 -16.34 5.37 -13.59
CA ARG A 122 -15.85 5.51 -12.22
C ARG A 122 -14.86 6.66 -12.08
N THR A 123 -13.96 6.85 -13.05
CA THR A 123 -13.05 8.00 -13.08
C THR A 123 -13.81 9.33 -12.96
N ARG A 124 -14.94 9.48 -13.68
CA ARG A 124 -15.79 10.69 -13.58
C ARG A 124 -16.44 10.83 -12.20
N GLU A 125 -16.85 9.74 -11.58
CA GLU A 125 -17.40 9.75 -10.22
C GLU A 125 -16.35 10.22 -9.20
N VAL A 126 -15.12 9.70 -9.31
CA VAL A 126 -13.98 10.11 -8.46
C VAL A 126 -13.69 11.61 -8.63
N TYR A 127 -13.64 12.12 -9.85
CA TYR A 127 -13.46 13.55 -10.10
C TYR A 127 -14.59 14.41 -9.52
N LYS A 128 -15.85 13.99 -9.70
CA LYS A 128 -17.01 14.70 -9.14
C LYS A 128 -16.98 14.72 -7.61
N ALA A 129 -16.63 13.59 -6.98
CA ALA A 129 -16.50 13.49 -5.53
C ALA A 129 -15.39 14.40 -5.00
N CYS A 130 -14.22 14.42 -5.66
CA CYS A 130 -13.12 15.33 -5.33
C CYS A 130 -13.56 16.80 -5.42
N LEU A 131 -14.24 17.20 -6.50
CA LEU A 131 -14.72 18.58 -6.69
C LEU A 131 -15.74 19.01 -5.64
N ASN A 132 -16.62 18.11 -5.19
CA ASN A 132 -17.60 18.39 -4.15
C ASN A 132 -16.98 18.53 -2.75
N LEU A 133 -15.82 17.92 -2.53
CA LEU A 133 -15.12 17.93 -1.24
C LEU A 133 -14.28 19.20 -1.04
N LEU A 134 -13.83 19.83 -2.13
CA LEU A 134 -13.01 21.03 -2.06
C LEU A 134 -13.82 22.21 -1.48
N PRO A 135 -13.39 22.81 -0.35
CA PRO A 135 -14.04 23.97 0.25
C PRO A 135 -13.83 25.27 -0.54
#